data_AF-A0A7C2ZXT6-F1
#
_entry.id   AF-A0A7C2ZXT6-F1
#
_cell.length_a   1.000
_cell.length_b   1.000
_cell.length_c   1.000
_cell.angle_alpha   90.00
_cell.angle_beta   90.00
_cell.angle_gamma   90.00
#
_symmetry.space_group_name_H-M   'P 1'
#
loop_
_entity.id
_entity.type
_entity.pdbx_description
1 polymer ?
#
loop_
_entity_poly.entity_id
_entity_poly.type
_entity_poly.pdbx_seq_one_letter_code
_entity_poly.pdbx_strand_id
1 'polypeptide(L)'
;MTTIPRPEHPRPDFQRPDWLNLNGPWRFAFDPRAIGEQERWHRPYGRPKPLTIIVPFPWESRLSGLGATDYKGAAWYEREITIPPEWEGKRVFLHFGAVDWSARVWLNGRLVAEHANGYLPFSAELTGRLRPGQTGTLTVRAYDIADPANPVGKQVPRWYTHTSGIWQTVWLEARAPSHVQHCRLTPDLPGERVQVQLSLDIAFSV
;
A
#
# COMPACT_ATOMS: atom_id res chain seq x y z
N MET A 1 -24.92 3.20 0.43
CA MET A 1 -23.56 3.75 0.65
C MET A 1 -22.64 2.57 0.92
N THR A 2 -21.65 2.33 0.08
CA THR A 2 -20.72 1.21 0.28
C THR A 2 -19.76 1.58 1.42
N THR A 3 -19.85 0.88 2.55
CA THR A 3 -19.00 1.12 3.71
C THR A 3 -17.54 0.84 3.37
N ILE A 4 -16.64 1.81 3.58
CA ILE A 4 -15.20 1.63 3.40
C ILE A 4 -14.70 0.67 4.49
N PRO A 5 -14.07 -0.46 4.14
CA PRO A 5 -13.51 -1.37 5.15
C PRO A 5 -12.28 -0.74 5.79
N ARG A 6 -12.14 -0.91 7.11
CA ARG A 6 -11.07 -0.31 7.91
C ARG A 6 -10.97 1.21 7.68
N PRO A 7 -12.03 1.98 8.00
CA PRO A 7 -12.07 3.42 7.74
C PRO A 7 -11.10 4.23 8.63
N GLU A 8 -10.60 3.66 9.72
CA GLU A 8 -9.65 4.27 10.63
C GLU A 8 -8.27 4.55 10.01
N HIS A 9 -7.56 5.57 10.51
CA HIS A 9 -6.18 5.83 10.12
C HIS A 9 -5.26 4.68 10.61
N PRO A 10 -4.42 4.07 9.75
CA PRO A 10 -3.64 2.88 10.14
C PRO A 10 -2.58 3.12 11.23
N ARG A 11 -2.18 4.37 11.44
CA ARG A 11 -1.17 4.82 12.42
C ARG A 11 -1.77 5.87 13.35
N PRO A 12 -2.62 5.49 14.34
CA PRO A 12 -3.30 6.46 15.20
C PRO A 12 -2.33 7.29 16.07
N ASP A 13 -1.17 6.72 16.37
CA ASP A 13 -0.05 7.34 17.10
C ASP A 13 0.72 8.40 16.29
N PHE A 14 0.55 8.41 14.97
CA PHE A 14 1.26 9.31 14.06
C PHE A 14 0.35 9.81 12.93
N GLN A 15 -0.93 10.06 13.27
CA GLN A 15 -1.94 10.47 12.32
C GLN A 15 -1.75 11.92 11.86
N ARG A 16 -1.98 12.15 10.58
CA ARG A 16 -2.08 13.49 9.99
C ARG A 16 -3.53 13.79 9.57
N PRO A 17 -3.94 15.06 9.58
CA PRO A 17 -5.29 15.44 9.16
C PRO A 17 -5.51 15.21 7.66
N ASP A 18 -4.48 15.46 6.85
CA ASP A 18 -4.54 15.36 5.40
C ASP A 18 -4.19 13.96 4.92
N TRP A 19 -5.18 13.07 4.87
CA TRP A 19 -5.01 11.72 4.36
C TRP A 19 -6.26 11.24 3.63
N LEU A 20 -6.09 10.23 2.76
CA LEU A 20 -7.19 9.59 2.06
C LEU A 20 -7.04 8.07 2.13
N ASN A 21 -8.11 7.41 2.56
CA ASN A 21 -8.19 5.95 2.55
C ASN A 21 -8.47 5.44 1.13
N LEU A 22 -7.64 4.52 0.64
CA LEU A 22 -7.78 3.90 -0.69
C LEU A 22 -8.36 2.48 -0.64
N ASN A 23 -8.88 2.04 0.52
CA ASN A 23 -9.58 0.78 0.66
C ASN A 23 -10.89 0.73 -0.14
N GLY A 24 -11.46 -0.47 -0.23
CA GLY A 24 -12.65 -0.77 -1.01
C GLY A 24 -12.31 -1.45 -2.34
N PRO A 25 -13.14 -1.27 -3.39
CA PRO A 25 -13.00 -2.02 -4.62
C PRO A 25 -11.82 -1.56 -5.47
N TRP A 26 -11.09 -2.52 -6.00
CA TRP A 26 -10.02 -2.34 -7.00
C TRP A 26 -10.26 -3.29 -8.16
N ARG A 27 -9.93 -2.85 -9.39
CA ARG A 27 -9.91 -3.73 -10.56
C ARG A 27 -8.78 -4.74 -10.38
N PHE A 28 -9.04 -6.00 -10.71
CA PHE A 28 -8.14 -7.10 -10.39
C PHE A 28 -8.00 -8.13 -11.51
N ALA A 29 -6.80 -8.71 -11.63
CA ALA A 29 -6.54 -9.88 -12.46
C ALA A 29 -5.43 -10.75 -11.86
N PHE A 30 -5.64 -12.06 -11.89
CA PHE A 30 -4.56 -13.02 -11.68
C PHE A 30 -3.66 -13.11 -12.92
N ASP A 31 -2.38 -13.38 -12.69
CA ASP A 31 -1.33 -13.55 -13.69
C ASP A 31 -0.53 -14.83 -13.36
N PRO A 32 -1.15 -16.02 -13.59
CA PRO A 32 -0.56 -17.30 -13.21
C PRO A 32 0.75 -17.63 -13.94
N ARG A 33 1.04 -16.96 -15.05
CA ARG A 33 2.28 -17.14 -15.82
C ARG A 33 3.32 -16.06 -15.55
N ALA A 34 3.02 -15.10 -14.67
CA ALA A 34 3.87 -13.94 -14.36
C ALA A 34 4.35 -13.16 -15.60
N ILE A 35 3.50 -13.05 -16.63
CA ILE A 35 3.84 -12.39 -17.91
C ILE A 35 3.41 -10.92 -17.95
N GLY A 36 2.66 -10.45 -16.96
CA GLY A 36 2.02 -9.13 -17.02
C GLY A 36 2.99 -7.96 -17.09
N GLU A 37 4.21 -8.14 -16.57
CA GLU A 37 5.26 -7.13 -16.69
C GLU A 37 5.77 -7.03 -18.13
N GLN A 38 6.05 -8.18 -18.75
CA GLN A 38 6.46 -8.28 -20.15
C GLN A 38 5.39 -7.73 -21.10
N GLU A 39 4.13 -8.05 -20.82
CA GLU A 39 2.95 -7.56 -21.55
C GLU A 39 2.50 -6.15 -21.14
N ARG A 40 3.23 -5.49 -20.22
CA ARG A 40 3.00 -4.10 -19.81
C ARG A 40 1.62 -3.82 -19.19
N TRP A 41 1.10 -4.74 -18.38
CA TRP A 41 -0.19 -4.60 -17.68
C TRP A 41 -0.21 -3.45 -16.66
N HIS A 42 0.98 -2.94 -16.31
CA HIS A 42 1.18 -1.75 -15.48
C HIS A 42 0.78 -0.43 -16.14
N ARG A 43 0.58 -0.41 -17.48
CA ARG A 43 0.13 0.79 -18.20
C ARG A 43 -1.35 1.06 -17.92
N PRO A 44 -1.76 2.34 -17.79
CA PRO A 44 -3.16 2.70 -17.67
C PRO A 44 -3.97 2.13 -18.83
N TYR A 45 -5.11 1.51 -18.53
CA TYR A 45 -5.96 0.85 -19.53
C TYR A 45 -5.21 -0.19 -20.39
N GLY A 46 -4.17 -0.83 -19.81
CA GLY A 46 -3.49 -1.98 -20.42
C GLY A 46 -4.39 -3.21 -20.48
N ARG A 47 -3.86 -4.40 -20.16
CA ARG A 47 -4.69 -5.61 -20.14
C ARG A 47 -5.90 -5.42 -19.21
N PRO A 48 -7.12 -5.80 -19.66
CA PRO A 48 -8.30 -5.77 -18.82
C PRO A 48 -8.10 -6.52 -17.50
N LYS A 49 -8.59 -5.92 -16.42
CA LYS A 49 -8.61 -6.48 -15.07
C LYS A 49 -10.08 -6.72 -14.69
N PRO A 50 -10.67 -7.85 -15.12
CA PRO A 50 -12.12 -8.04 -15.15
C PRO A 50 -12.73 -8.33 -13.79
N LEU A 51 -11.92 -8.72 -12.80
CA LEU A 51 -12.39 -9.02 -11.47
C LEU A 51 -12.39 -7.74 -10.63
N THR A 52 -13.15 -7.77 -9.53
CA THR A 52 -13.06 -6.75 -8.48
C THR A 52 -12.59 -7.44 -7.21
N ILE A 53 -11.61 -6.86 -6.54
CA ILE A 53 -11.15 -7.28 -5.21
C ILE A 53 -11.39 -6.15 -4.21
N ILE A 54 -11.80 -6.50 -2.99
CA ILE A 54 -11.93 -5.55 -1.88
C ILE A 54 -10.61 -5.49 -1.11
N VAL A 55 -9.89 -4.38 -1.25
CA VAL A 55 -8.73 -4.03 -0.42
C VAL A 55 -9.24 -3.54 0.95
N PRO A 56 -8.65 -3.95 2.08
CA PRO A 56 -7.35 -4.62 2.20
C PRO A 56 -7.47 -6.09 2.61
N PHE A 57 -8.26 -6.89 1.90
CA PHE A 57 -8.37 -8.31 2.20
C PHE A 57 -7.49 -9.14 1.27
N PRO A 58 -6.81 -10.19 1.79
CA PRO A 58 -6.06 -11.11 0.95
C PRO A 58 -7.01 -11.82 -0.02
N TRP A 59 -6.53 -12.20 -1.20
CA TRP A 59 -7.39 -12.85 -2.21
C TRP A 59 -7.94 -14.20 -1.74
N GLU A 60 -7.30 -14.85 -0.77
CA GLU A 60 -7.82 -16.06 -0.11
C GLU A 60 -9.07 -15.79 0.74
N SER A 61 -9.26 -14.57 1.25
CA SER A 61 -10.38 -14.23 2.12
C SER A 61 -11.66 -14.04 1.34
N ARG A 62 -12.78 -14.55 1.85
CA ARG A 62 -14.12 -14.25 1.31
C ARG A 62 -14.48 -12.76 1.41
N LEU A 63 -13.91 -12.03 2.38
CA LEU A 63 -14.11 -10.58 2.52
C LEU A 63 -13.52 -9.79 1.35
N SER A 64 -12.55 -10.36 0.62
CA SER A 64 -12.01 -9.76 -0.61
C SER A 64 -12.98 -9.85 -1.80
N GLY A 65 -14.03 -10.68 -1.68
CA GLY A 65 -14.92 -11.04 -2.78
C GLY A 65 -14.42 -12.19 -3.66
N LEU A 66 -13.18 -12.68 -3.47
CA LEU A 66 -12.60 -13.73 -4.31
C LEU A 66 -12.60 -15.13 -3.66
N GLY A 67 -12.10 -15.25 -2.42
CA GLY A 67 -12.00 -16.55 -1.74
C GLY A 67 -11.05 -17.55 -2.42
N ALA A 68 -10.04 -17.07 -3.14
CA ALA A 68 -9.11 -17.87 -3.94
C ALA A 68 -7.99 -18.50 -3.08
N THR A 69 -8.34 -19.52 -2.29
CA THR A 69 -7.42 -20.17 -1.33
C THR A 69 -6.28 -20.95 -1.99
N ASP A 70 -6.50 -21.47 -3.20
CA ASP A 70 -5.54 -22.34 -3.90
C ASP A 70 -4.63 -21.57 -4.87
N TYR A 71 -4.87 -20.27 -5.06
CA TYR A 71 -4.06 -19.46 -5.97
C TYR A 71 -2.70 -19.10 -5.35
N LYS A 72 -1.65 -19.25 -6.16
CA LYS A 72 -0.28 -18.80 -5.91
C LYS A 72 0.28 -18.25 -7.23
N GLY A 73 0.97 -17.11 -7.19
CA GLY A 73 1.51 -16.45 -8.37
C GLY A 73 1.45 -14.93 -8.30
N ALA A 74 1.42 -14.30 -9.48
CA ALA A 74 1.33 -12.85 -9.60
C ALA A 74 -0.13 -12.41 -9.72
N ALA A 75 -0.48 -11.29 -9.11
CA ALA A 75 -1.77 -10.65 -9.30
C ALA A 75 -1.60 -9.14 -9.48
N TRP A 76 -2.56 -8.55 -10.20
CA TRP A 76 -2.54 -7.16 -10.58
C TRP A 76 -3.77 -6.45 -10.05
N TYR A 77 -3.53 -5.35 -9.34
CA TYR A 77 -4.55 -4.44 -8.82
C TYR A 77 -4.48 -3.13 -9.59
N GLU A 78 -5.62 -2.49 -9.84
CA GLU A 78 -5.68 -1.17 -10.47
C GLU A 78 -6.81 -0.32 -9.90
N ARG A 79 -6.49 0.94 -9.62
CA ARG A 79 -7.43 1.93 -9.10
C ARG A 79 -7.08 3.32 -9.59
N GLU A 80 -8.10 4.13 -9.87
CA GLU A 80 -7.91 5.56 -10.07
C GLU A 80 -7.80 6.26 -8.71
N ILE A 81 -6.82 7.15 -8.60
CA ILE A 81 -6.60 7.98 -7.42
C ILE A 81 -6.60 9.44 -7.83
N THR A 82 -7.18 10.30 -7.01
CA THR A 82 -7.19 11.75 -7.21
C THR A 82 -6.49 12.39 -6.03
N ILE A 83 -5.51 13.25 -6.31
CA ILE A 83 -4.89 14.06 -5.26
C ILE A 83 -5.81 15.25 -4.98
N PRO A 84 -6.27 15.48 -3.74
CA PRO A 84 -7.10 16.64 -3.41
C PRO A 84 -6.41 17.95 -3.80
N PRO A 85 -7.11 18.91 -4.45
CA PRO A 85 -6.57 20.24 -4.73
C PRO A 85 -6.06 20.98 -3.50
N GLU A 86 -6.64 20.71 -2.33
CA GLU A 86 -6.29 21.30 -1.03
C GLU A 86 -4.90 20.88 -0.54
N TRP A 87 -4.26 19.94 -1.24
CA TRP A 87 -2.89 19.50 -0.96
C TRP A 87 -1.85 20.27 -1.77
N GLU A 88 -2.22 21.38 -2.41
CA GLU A 88 -1.28 22.29 -3.07
C GLU A 88 -0.16 22.74 -2.11
N GLY A 89 1.08 22.75 -2.61
CA GLY A 89 2.27 23.05 -1.82
C GLY A 89 2.69 21.97 -0.81
N LYS A 90 1.99 20.84 -0.72
CA LYS A 90 2.35 19.71 0.15
C LYS A 90 3.11 18.63 -0.61
N ARG A 91 3.85 17.82 0.13
CA ARG A 91 4.44 16.56 -0.35
C ARG A 91 3.42 15.45 -0.17
N VAL A 92 3.23 14.62 -1.19
CA VAL A 92 2.21 13.55 -1.20
C VAL A 92 2.89 12.20 -1.13
N PHE A 93 2.44 11.34 -0.23
CA PHE A 93 2.97 10.01 -0.03
C PHE A 93 1.87 8.96 -0.21
N LEU A 94 2.18 7.90 -0.94
CA LEU A 94 1.38 6.69 -1.03
C LEU A 94 1.95 5.66 -0.06
N HIS A 95 1.07 5.08 0.74
CA HIS A 95 1.40 4.11 1.77
C HIS A 95 0.67 2.80 1.54
N PHE A 96 1.41 1.71 1.78
CA PHE A 96 0.86 0.36 1.88
C PHE A 96 1.19 -0.15 3.28
N GLY A 97 0.18 -0.60 4.02
CA GLY A 97 0.40 -1.23 5.32
C GLY A 97 1.17 -2.53 5.20
N ALA A 98 0.84 -3.34 4.19
CA ALA A 98 1.49 -4.60 3.87
C ALA A 98 0.99 -5.14 2.52
N VAL A 99 1.89 -5.78 1.77
CA VAL A 99 1.57 -6.52 0.54
C VAL A 99 2.42 -7.78 0.51
N ASP A 100 1.81 -8.96 0.55
CA ASP A 100 2.55 -10.23 0.58
C ASP A 100 2.71 -10.85 -0.84
N TRP A 101 3.90 -11.25 -1.28
CA TRP A 101 5.23 -11.10 -0.65
C TRP A 101 6.06 -9.98 -1.26
N SER A 102 6.06 -9.89 -2.60
CA SER A 102 6.73 -8.83 -3.34
C SER A 102 5.71 -7.92 -4.02
N ALA A 103 5.92 -6.62 -3.92
CA ALA A 103 5.09 -5.60 -4.52
C ALA A 103 5.90 -4.73 -5.47
N ARG A 104 5.29 -4.41 -6.62
CA ARG A 104 5.77 -3.35 -7.52
C ARG A 104 4.61 -2.42 -7.82
N VAL A 105 4.86 -1.12 -7.77
CA VAL A 105 3.82 -0.09 -7.81
C VAL A 105 4.11 0.91 -8.92
N TRP A 106 3.13 1.17 -9.77
CA TRP A 106 3.22 2.13 -10.85
C TRP A 106 2.12 3.19 -10.75
N LEU A 107 2.50 4.44 -11.03
CA LEU A 107 1.57 5.55 -11.22
C LEU A 107 1.63 5.99 -12.68
N ASN A 108 0.50 5.97 -13.37
CA ASN A 108 0.42 6.29 -14.80
C ASN A 108 1.44 5.50 -15.64
N GLY A 109 1.66 4.23 -15.28
CA GLY A 109 2.60 3.33 -15.95
C GLY A 109 4.08 3.53 -15.60
N ARG A 110 4.43 4.50 -14.74
CA ARG A 110 5.80 4.74 -14.27
C ARG A 110 5.99 4.11 -12.89
N LEU A 111 7.06 3.33 -12.72
CA LEU A 111 7.37 2.66 -11.45
C LEU A 111 7.67 3.72 -10.38
N VAL A 112 7.05 3.58 -9.21
CA VAL A 112 7.22 4.51 -8.07
C VAL A 112 7.69 3.81 -6.79
N ALA A 113 7.47 2.49 -6.66
CA ALA A 113 7.89 1.72 -5.50
C ALA A 113 8.14 0.25 -5.85
N GLU A 114 9.07 -0.36 -5.13
CA GLU A 114 9.28 -1.81 -5.08
C GLU A 114 9.47 -2.22 -3.60
N HIS A 115 8.91 -3.36 -3.21
CA HIS A 115 9.01 -3.87 -1.86
C HIS A 115 9.04 -5.40 -1.86
N ALA A 116 9.78 -5.98 -0.92
CA ALA A 116 9.86 -7.42 -0.72
C ALA A 116 9.84 -7.70 0.78
N ASN A 117 8.64 -7.83 1.32
CA ASN A 117 8.33 -8.28 2.68
C ASN A 117 6.79 -8.23 2.83
N GLY A 118 6.19 -9.33 3.25
CA GLY A 118 4.74 -9.40 3.38
C GLY A 118 4.12 -8.67 4.56
N TYR A 119 4.91 -8.17 5.51
CA TYR A 119 4.42 -7.77 6.83
C TYR A 119 4.86 -6.37 7.26
N LEU A 120 5.78 -5.76 6.53
CA LEU A 120 6.26 -4.42 6.83
C LEU A 120 5.60 -3.39 5.91
N PRO A 121 5.28 -2.19 6.42
CA PRO A 121 4.77 -1.12 5.60
C PRO A 121 5.87 -0.56 4.70
N PHE A 122 5.46 -0.04 3.56
CA PHE A 122 6.34 0.70 2.65
C PHE A 122 5.60 1.89 2.05
N SER A 123 6.35 2.80 1.44
CA SER A 123 5.80 4.07 0.96
C SER A 123 6.55 4.57 -0.26
N ALA A 124 5.86 5.35 -1.08
CA ALA A 124 6.44 6.07 -2.20
C ALA A 124 5.96 7.52 -2.20
N GLU A 125 6.89 8.45 -2.35
CA GLU A 125 6.52 9.84 -2.56
C GLU A 125 5.96 10.03 -3.98
N LEU A 126 4.81 10.68 -4.11
CA LEU A 126 4.15 10.99 -5.38
C LEU A 126 4.26 12.46 -5.78
N THR A 127 4.88 13.30 -4.94
CA THR A 127 5.09 14.74 -5.21
C THR A 127 5.70 14.94 -6.59
N GLY A 128 5.08 15.81 -7.41
CA GLY A 128 5.52 16.10 -8.78
C GLY A 128 5.23 14.99 -9.81
N ARG A 129 4.81 13.79 -9.39
CA ARG A 129 4.40 12.69 -10.29
C ARG A 129 2.91 12.73 -10.63
N LEU A 130 2.10 13.28 -9.73
CA LEU A 130 0.69 13.60 -9.93
C LEU A 130 0.38 14.88 -9.15
N ARG A 131 -0.15 15.91 -9.83
CA ARG A 131 -0.39 17.21 -9.19
C ARG A 131 -1.70 17.19 -8.40
N PRO A 132 -1.83 18.02 -7.35
CA PRO A 132 -3.12 18.31 -6.71
C PRO A 132 -4.21 18.64 -7.75
N GLY A 133 -5.41 18.11 -7.53
CA GLY A 133 -6.54 18.16 -8.44
C GLY A 133 -6.49 17.19 -9.63
N GLN A 134 -5.39 16.44 -9.83
CA GLN A 134 -5.29 15.47 -10.93
C GLN A 134 -5.67 14.06 -10.49
N THR A 135 -6.27 13.34 -11.44
CA THR A 135 -6.54 11.90 -11.35
C THR A 135 -5.46 11.12 -12.10
N GLY A 136 -4.97 10.05 -11.48
CA GLY A 136 -4.01 9.12 -12.09
C GLY A 136 -4.43 7.67 -11.85
N THR A 137 -3.88 6.76 -12.65
CA THR A 137 -4.08 5.32 -12.48
C THR A 137 -2.93 4.72 -11.67
N LEU A 138 -3.27 4.18 -10.51
CA LEU A 138 -2.38 3.38 -9.68
C LEU A 138 -2.52 1.91 -10.08
N THR A 139 -1.40 1.26 -10.42
CA THR A 139 -1.35 -0.18 -10.70
C THR A 139 -0.34 -0.84 -9.77
N VAL A 140 -0.72 -1.98 -9.18
CA VAL A 140 0.12 -2.72 -8.24
C VAL A 140 0.20 -4.16 -8.72
N ARG A 141 1.41 -4.69 -8.81
CA ARG A 141 1.65 -6.13 -8.94
C ARG A 141 2.00 -6.65 -7.55
N ALA A 142 1.26 -7.64 -7.07
CA ALA A 142 1.65 -8.47 -5.95
C ALA A 142 2.12 -9.83 -6.48
N TYR A 143 3.17 -10.38 -5.90
CA TYR A 143 3.70 -11.68 -6.28
C TYR A 143 4.00 -12.49 -5.03
N ASP A 144 3.30 -13.62 -4.92
CA ASP A 144 3.53 -14.60 -3.86
C ASP A 144 3.38 -16.02 -4.41
N ILE A 145 4.49 -16.77 -4.39
CA ILE A 145 4.52 -18.19 -4.77
C ILE A 145 4.44 -19.13 -3.55
N ALA A 146 4.27 -18.59 -2.34
CA ALA A 146 4.40 -19.31 -1.07
C ALA A 146 5.68 -20.16 -1.03
N ASP A 147 6.81 -19.53 -1.39
CA ASP A 147 8.12 -20.17 -1.37
C ASP A 147 8.40 -20.72 0.04
N PRO A 148 8.69 -22.02 0.19
CA PRO A 148 9.08 -22.60 1.48
C PRO A 148 10.32 -21.96 2.10
N ALA A 149 11.16 -21.28 1.31
CA ALA A 149 12.32 -20.53 1.79
C ALA A 149 11.95 -19.18 2.43
N ASN A 150 10.75 -18.65 2.14
CA ASN A 150 10.24 -17.49 2.86
C ASN A 150 9.80 -17.90 4.27
N PRO A 151 9.74 -16.97 5.24
CA PRO A 151 9.20 -17.26 6.56
C PRO A 151 7.76 -17.78 6.50
N VAL A 152 7.61 -19.11 6.47
CA VAL A 152 6.34 -19.80 6.53
C VAL A 152 6.04 -20.06 8.01
N GLY A 153 5.01 -19.39 8.53
CA GLY A 153 4.56 -19.63 9.90
C GLY A 153 3.77 -20.94 10.00
N LYS A 154 2.75 -20.95 10.85
CA LYS A 154 1.78 -22.06 10.95
C LYS A 154 0.92 -22.28 9.68
N GLN A 155 1.20 -21.55 8.59
CA GLN A 155 0.62 -21.77 7.26
C GLN A 155 1.09 -23.09 6.62
N VAL A 156 2.22 -23.65 7.08
CA VAL A 156 2.71 -24.99 6.72
C VAL A 156 2.95 -25.73 8.05
N PRO A 157 2.12 -26.72 8.47
CA PRO A 157 1.31 -27.67 7.70
C PRO A 157 -0.19 -27.28 7.59
N ARG A 158 -0.51 -26.05 7.15
CA ARG A 158 -1.88 -25.53 6.93
C ARG A 158 -2.76 -25.38 8.17
N TRP A 159 -2.19 -24.96 9.30
CA TRP A 159 -3.03 -24.57 10.45
C TRP A 159 -3.72 -23.23 10.21
N TYR A 160 -3.14 -22.36 9.37
CA TYR A 160 -3.76 -21.12 8.92
C TYR A 160 -3.77 -21.01 7.39
N THR A 161 -4.76 -20.29 6.87
CA THR A 161 -4.82 -19.90 5.46
C THR A 161 -3.66 -18.95 5.12
N HIS A 162 -3.12 -19.07 3.91
CA HIS A 162 -2.16 -18.11 3.36
C HIS A 162 -2.78 -16.71 3.27
N THR A 163 -1.94 -15.69 3.32
CA THR A 163 -2.34 -14.29 3.21
C THR A 163 -1.52 -13.69 2.10
N SER A 164 -2.14 -13.41 0.96
CA SER A 164 -1.40 -12.90 -0.18
C SER A 164 -1.99 -11.60 -0.71
N GLY A 165 -1.17 -10.80 -1.39
CA GLY A 165 -1.62 -9.53 -1.97
C GLY A 165 -1.76 -8.42 -0.95
N ILE A 166 -2.58 -7.41 -1.26
CA ILE A 166 -2.76 -6.23 -0.41
C ILE A 166 -3.70 -6.57 0.77
N TRP A 167 -3.13 -6.94 1.91
CA TRP A 167 -3.88 -7.40 3.09
C TRP A 167 -3.91 -6.39 4.26
N GLN A 168 -3.31 -5.21 4.09
CA GLN A 168 -3.49 -4.05 4.98
C GLN A 168 -3.82 -2.78 4.21
N THR A 169 -4.31 -1.77 4.93
CA THR A 169 -4.82 -0.52 4.35
C THR A 169 -3.83 0.13 3.39
N VAL A 170 -4.37 0.70 2.30
CA VAL A 170 -3.64 1.57 1.38
C VAL A 170 -4.16 2.98 1.58
N TRP A 171 -3.29 3.97 1.68
CA TRP A 171 -3.72 5.35 1.87
C TRP A 171 -2.76 6.35 1.24
N LEU A 172 -3.28 7.54 0.95
CA LEU A 172 -2.48 8.72 0.64
C LEU A 172 -2.36 9.59 1.89
N GLU A 173 -1.22 10.26 2.05
CA GLU A 173 -0.98 11.22 3.11
C GLU A 173 -0.28 12.45 2.54
N ALA A 174 -0.74 13.65 2.90
CA ALA A 174 -0.06 14.90 2.58
C ALA A 174 0.74 15.40 3.76
N ARG A 175 1.92 15.95 3.48
CA ARG A 175 2.84 16.48 4.48
C ARG A 175 3.30 17.86 4.08
N ALA A 176 3.51 18.73 5.06
CA ALA A 176 4.23 19.98 4.82
C ALA A 176 5.64 19.67 4.24
N PRO A 177 6.22 20.59 3.43
CA PRO A 177 7.57 20.41 2.89
C PRO A 177 8.59 20.02 3.95
N SER A 178 8.55 20.71 5.09
CA SER A 178 9.24 20.32 6.32
C SER A 178 8.29 19.60 7.27
N HIS A 179 8.63 18.39 7.72
CA HIS A 179 7.76 17.57 8.57
C HIS A 179 8.54 16.58 9.43
N VAL A 180 7.94 16.15 10.54
CA VAL A 180 8.47 15.06 11.36
C VAL A 180 8.38 13.73 10.59
N GLN A 181 9.49 13.03 10.45
CA GLN A 181 9.57 11.69 9.86
C GLN A 181 9.43 10.59 10.91
N HIS A 182 10.08 10.75 12.06
CA HIS A 182 10.07 9.77 13.14
C HIS A 182 9.99 10.46 14.50
N CYS A 183 9.28 9.80 15.43
CA CYS A 183 9.25 10.15 16.84
C CYS A 183 9.61 8.89 17.64
N ARG A 184 10.66 8.97 18.45
CA ARG A 184 11.03 7.94 19.41
C ARG A 184 10.78 8.47 20.82
N LEU A 185 9.99 7.74 21.58
CA LEU A 185 9.71 7.99 22.98
C LEU A 185 10.45 6.94 23.82
N THR A 186 11.34 7.38 24.70
CA THR A 186 12.07 6.49 25.59
C THR A 186 11.72 6.84 27.05
N PRO A 187 10.99 5.98 27.77
CA PRO A 187 10.66 6.24 29.16
C PRO A 187 11.90 6.08 30.07
N ASP A 188 12.07 7.02 31.00
CA ASP A 188 13.06 6.98 32.08
C ASP A 188 12.29 6.95 33.41
N LEU A 189 12.03 5.74 33.89
CA LEU A 189 11.19 5.52 35.08
C LEU A 189 11.81 6.10 36.36
N PRO A 190 13.11 5.86 36.68
CA PRO A 190 13.72 6.46 37.86
C PRO A 190 13.77 7.99 37.82
N GLY A 191 13.92 8.57 36.62
CA GLY A 191 13.90 10.01 36.42
C GLY A 191 12.50 10.62 36.28
N GLU A 192 11.44 9.83 36.39
CA GLU A 192 10.03 10.23 36.20
C GLU A 192 9.80 11.08 34.93
N ARG A 193 10.47 10.73 33.82
CA ARG A 193 10.45 11.52 32.59
C ARG A 193 10.39 10.66 31.34
N VAL A 194 10.14 11.30 30.20
CA VAL A 194 10.22 10.67 28.88
C VAL A 194 11.17 11.47 28.00
N GLN A 195 12.10 10.79 27.35
CA GLN A 195 12.92 11.39 26.32
C GLN A 195 12.19 11.31 24.98
N VAL A 196 12.08 12.45 24.31
CA VAL A 196 11.50 12.56 22.96
C VAL A 196 12.60 12.87 21.97
N GLN A 197 12.78 12.00 20.97
CA GLN A 197 13.70 12.22 19.85
C GLN A 197 12.91 12.31 18.56
N LEU A 198 13.06 13.43 17.84
CA LEU A 198 12.40 13.67 16.56
C LEU A 198 13.43 13.64 15.42
N SER A 199 13.08 12.95 14.34
CA SER A 199 13.77 13.07 13.06
C SER A 199 12.91 13.91 12.13
N LEU A 200 13.48 14.95 11.52
CA LEU A 200 12.78 15.89 10.65
C LEU A 200 13.29 15.76 9.21
N ASP A 201 12.35 15.83 8.27
CA ASP A 201 12.64 16.21 6.89
C ASP A 201 12.48 17.73 6.82
N ILE A 202 13.51 18.45 6.36
CA ILE A 202 13.49 19.91 6.31
C ILE A 202 13.70 20.35 4.87
N ALA A 203 12.71 21.04 4.32
CA ALA A 203 12.89 21.76 3.08
C ALA A 203 13.74 23.01 3.35
N PHE A 204 14.86 23.13 2.67
CA PHE A 204 15.64 24.36 2.64
C PHE A 204 15.14 25.24 1.49
N SER A 205 14.77 26.47 1.80
CA SER A 205 14.59 27.51 0.79
C SER A 205 15.99 27.95 0.33
N VAL A 206 16.27 27.87 -0.97
CA VAL A 206 17.40 28.59 -1.59
C VAL A 206 16.95 30.00 -1.94
#